data_AF-A0A2M7YFH3-F1
#
_entry.id   AF-A0A2M7YFH3-F1
#
_cell.length_a   1.000
_cell.length_b   1.000
_cell.length_c   1.000
_cell.angle_alpha   90.00
_cell.angle_beta   90.00
_cell.angle_gamma   90.00
#
_symmetry.space_group_name_H-M   'P 1'
#
loop_
_entity.id
_entity.type
_entity.pdbx_description
1 polymer ?
#
loop_
_entity_poly.entity_id
_entity_poly.type
_entity_poly.pdbx_seq_one_letter_code
_entity_poly.pdbx_strand_id
1 'polypeptide(L)'
;MSRVKKYLFSILILTVLLVSNSAGAIEKFEKGDILYRDPWAPGHAALYWRWLTNLDPDIRGSHRIIEAVPDGGVHIQSLDVLYVGQFMGAKTAPAISAAQRRKVIESAFMKLGDEFVSLESLGTDKGPHTWSCVGLTEHCYEYAGFEPVRWDRVPSQDPKYEYVKGWLCPERQYDSENLV
;
A
#
# COMPACT_ATOMS: atom_id res chain seq x y z
N MET A 1 -14.54 42.79 -29.84
CA MET A 1 -15.17 41.97 -28.77
C MET A 1 -15.49 42.84 -27.56
N SER A 2 -16.75 42.84 -27.10
CA SER A 2 -17.18 43.54 -25.87
C SER A 2 -16.37 43.07 -24.64
N ARG A 3 -16.10 43.98 -23.69
CA ARG A 3 -15.37 43.67 -22.43
C ARG A 3 -15.98 42.46 -21.71
N VAL A 4 -17.30 42.33 -21.72
CA VAL A 4 -18.03 41.21 -21.11
C VAL A 4 -17.66 39.86 -21.74
N LYS A 5 -17.49 39.81 -23.08
CA LYS A 5 -17.10 38.60 -23.80
C LYS A 5 -15.67 38.14 -23.47
N LYS A 6 -14.77 39.07 -23.12
CA LYS A 6 -13.41 38.74 -22.70
C LYS A 6 -13.39 38.12 -21.30
N TYR A 7 -14.14 38.68 -20.35
CA TYR A 7 -14.24 38.14 -18.99
C TYR A 7 -14.85 36.73 -18.97
N LEU A 8 -15.93 36.50 -19.73
CA LEU A 8 -16.54 35.17 -19.83
C LEU A 8 -15.58 34.12 -20.41
N PHE A 9 -14.78 34.52 -21.40
CA PHE A 9 -13.78 33.63 -22.00
C PHE A 9 -12.62 33.32 -21.04
N SER A 10 -12.16 34.32 -20.29
CA SER A 10 -11.13 34.13 -19.25
C SER A 10 -11.61 33.25 -18.10
N ILE A 11 -12.87 33.41 -17.67
CA ILE A 11 -13.48 32.55 -16.65
C ILE A 11 -13.53 31.11 -17.17
N LEU A 12 -14.05 30.89 -18.39
CA LEU A 12 -14.13 29.55 -18.99
C LEU A 12 -12.77 28.86 -19.07
N ILE A 13 -11.71 29.56 -19.51
CA ILE A 13 -10.35 29.01 -19.55
C ILE A 13 -9.88 28.63 -18.15
N LEU A 14 -10.12 29.50 -17.16
CA LEU A 14 -9.73 29.24 -15.78
C LEU A 14 -10.48 28.03 -15.21
N THR A 15 -11.78 27.90 -15.48
CA THR A 15 -12.56 26.73 -15.04
C THR A 15 -12.08 25.44 -15.71
N VAL A 16 -11.77 25.48 -17.00
CA VAL A 16 -11.22 24.30 -17.72
C VAL A 16 -9.87 23.90 -17.14
N LEU A 17 -8.96 24.85 -16.90
CA LEU A 17 -7.65 24.57 -16.31
C LEU A 17 -7.77 24.03 -14.87
N LEU A 18 -8.70 24.55 -14.07
CA LEU A 18 -8.95 24.08 -12.70
C LEU A 18 -9.55 22.67 -12.66
N VAL A 19 -10.46 22.34 -13.59
CA VAL A 19 -11.07 21.00 -13.67
C VAL A 19 -10.06 19.98 -14.20
N SER A 20 -9.23 20.33 -15.18
CA SER A 20 -8.20 19.43 -15.74
C SER A 20 -7.09 19.07 -14.77
N ASN A 21 -6.76 19.93 -13.80
CA ASN A 21 -5.76 19.62 -12.76
C ASN A 21 -6.32 18.84 -11.55
N SER A 22 -7.64 18.66 -11.47
CA SER A 22 -8.28 17.97 -10.34
C SER A 22 -8.41 16.45 -10.53
N ALA A 23 -8.19 15.96 -11.75
CA ALA A 23 -7.94 14.54 -12.01
C ALA A 23 -6.47 14.26 -11.63
N GLY A 24 -6.21 14.15 -10.33
CA GLY A 24 -4.88 13.87 -9.82
C GLY A 24 -4.31 12.61 -10.48
N ALA A 25 -3.19 12.75 -11.17
CA ALA A 25 -2.47 11.64 -11.77
C ALA A 25 -2.28 10.54 -10.72
N ILE A 26 -2.77 9.33 -10.98
CA ILE A 26 -2.51 8.19 -10.10
C ILE A 26 -1.01 7.95 -10.09
N GLU A 27 -0.43 7.81 -8.89
CA GLU A 27 0.97 7.38 -8.75
C GLU A 27 1.19 6.07 -9.52
N LYS A 28 2.24 6.01 -10.33
CA LYS A 28 2.52 4.82 -11.14
C LYS A 28 3.03 3.70 -10.25
N PHE A 29 2.18 2.71 -9.99
CA PHE A 29 2.54 1.52 -9.22
C PHE A 29 3.02 0.37 -10.12
N GLU A 30 4.02 -0.37 -9.64
CA GLU A 30 4.49 -1.61 -10.24
C GLU A 30 3.98 -2.83 -9.47
N LYS A 31 3.79 -3.93 -10.20
CA LYS A 31 3.38 -5.21 -9.64
C LYS A 31 4.27 -5.60 -8.46
N GLY A 32 3.66 -5.89 -7.31
CA GLY A 32 4.35 -6.27 -6.08
C GLY A 32 4.76 -5.10 -5.19
N ASP A 33 4.52 -3.85 -5.59
CA ASP A 33 4.69 -2.71 -4.69
C ASP A 33 3.77 -2.85 -3.47
N ILE A 34 4.29 -2.53 -2.30
CA ILE A 34 3.51 -2.43 -1.06
C ILE A 34 2.87 -1.05 -1.01
N LEU A 35 1.56 -1.02 -0.92
CA LEU A 35 0.75 0.18 -0.77
C LEU A 35 0.32 0.31 0.69
N TYR A 36 0.42 1.52 1.27
CA TYR A 36 0.15 1.71 2.69
C TYR A 36 -0.61 3.00 3.01
N ARG A 37 -1.24 3.02 4.19
CA ARG A 37 -2.02 4.15 4.75
C ARG A 37 -1.71 4.40 6.24
N ASP A 38 -2.14 5.58 6.73
CA ASP A 38 -1.79 6.28 7.99
C ASP A 38 -1.51 5.44 9.26
N PRO A 39 -0.49 5.79 10.09
CA PRO A 39 -0.20 5.19 11.40
C PRO A 39 -1.19 5.46 12.55
N TRP A 40 -2.04 6.49 12.48
CA TRP A 40 -2.88 6.94 13.62
C TRP A 40 -4.27 6.29 13.68
N ALA A 41 -4.70 5.60 12.62
CA ALA A 41 -5.76 4.59 12.58
C ALA A 41 -5.09 3.24 12.25
N PRO A 42 -5.71 2.04 12.38
CA PRO A 42 -4.95 0.79 12.28
C PRO A 42 -4.25 0.74 10.92
N GLY A 43 -2.92 0.95 10.96
CA GLY A 43 -2.08 1.04 9.78
C GLY A 43 -2.30 -0.20 8.93
N HIS A 44 -2.33 0.00 7.62
CA HIS A 44 -2.73 -1.06 6.71
C HIS A 44 -1.80 -1.10 5.50
N ALA A 45 -1.49 -2.32 5.08
CA ALA A 45 -0.62 -2.61 3.96
C ALA A 45 -1.29 -3.59 3.01
N ALA A 46 -1.06 -3.40 1.71
CA ALA A 46 -1.54 -4.27 0.64
C ALA A 46 -0.49 -4.38 -0.47
N LEU A 47 -0.60 -5.41 -1.31
CA LEU A 47 0.26 -5.58 -2.50
C LEU A 47 -0.48 -5.11 -3.75
N TYR A 48 0.15 -4.22 -4.52
CA TYR A 48 -0.36 -3.87 -5.85
C TYR A 48 -0.20 -5.05 -6.81
N TRP A 49 -1.30 -5.50 -7.43
CA TRP A 49 -1.25 -6.63 -8.37
C TRP A 49 -1.18 -6.17 -9.82
N ARG A 50 -2.21 -5.46 -10.29
CA ARG A 50 -2.33 -5.03 -11.68
C ARG A 50 -3.35 -3.93 -11.87
N TRP A 51 -3.20 -3.25 -12.99
CA TRP A 51 -4.27 -2.52 -13.66
C TRP A 51 -5.05 -3.45 -14.60
N LEU A 52 -6.37 -3.30 -14.66
CA LEU A 52 -7.23 -3.97 -15.63
C LEU A 52 -7.14 -3.26 -16.98
N THR A 53 -6.40 -3.86 -17.93
CA THR A 53 -6.00 -3.25 -19.21
C THR A 53 -7.16 -2.82 -20.13
N ASN A 54 -8.39 -3.24 -19.82
CA ASN A 54 -9.61 -2.87 -20.53
C ASN A 54 -10.33 -1.64 -19.93
N LEU A 55 -9.79 -1.04 -18.89
CA LEU A 55 -10.33 0.13 -18.19
C LEU A 55 -9.30 1.26 -18.18
N ASP A 56 -9.70 2.49 -17.92
CA ASP A 56 -8.77 3.64 -17.88
C ASP A 56 -7.73 3.50 -16.73
N PRO A 57 -6.41 3.58 -17.02
CA PRO A 57 -5.35 3.49 -16.00
C PRO A 57 -5.30 4.70 -15.06
N ASP A 58 -6.01 5.78 -15.35
CA ASP A 58 -6.08 6.96 -14.49
C ASP A 58 -7.26 6.89 -13.50
N ILE A 59 -8.02 5.79 -13.51
CA ILE A 59 -9.13 5.53 -12.59
C ILE A 59 -8.71 4.53 -11.52
N ARG A 60 -8.73 4.90 -10.24
CA ARG A 60 -8.30 4.02 -9.12
C ARG A 60 -9.04 2.68 -9.11
N GLY A 61 -10.35 2.70 -9.41
CA GLY A 61 -11.19 1.52 -9.56
C GLY A 61 -10.80 0.52 -10.65
N SER A 62 -9.89 0.89 -11.56
CA SER A 62 -9.33 -0.03 -12.56
C SER A 62 -8.13 -0.83 -12.03
N HIS A 63 -7.60 -0.49 -10.86
CA HIS A 63 -6.46 -1.14 -10.24
C HIS A 63 -6.90 -2.18 -9.21
N ARG A 64 -6.08 -3.21 -9.03
CA ARG A 64 -6.32 -4.30 -8.09
C ARG A 64 -5.15 -4.45 -7.14
N ILE A 65 -5.51 -4.65 -5.88
CA ILE A 65 -4.62 -4.96 -4.77
C ILE A 65 -4.94 -6.34 -4.21
N ILE A 66 -3.98 -6.92 -3.50
CA ILE A 66 -4.17 -8.13 -2.68
C ILE A 66 -3.85 -7.72 -1.24
N GLU A 67 -4.78 -7.98 -0.33
CA GLU A 67 -4.69 -7.53 1.07
C GLU A 67 -5.29 -8.56 2.03
N ALA A 68 -4.98 -8.43 3.32
CA ALA A 68 -5.63 -9.17 4.40
C ALA A 68 -6.39 -8.20 5.31
N VAL A 69 -7.69 -8.42 5.54
CA VAL A 69 -8.52 -7.55 6.40
C VAL A 69 -9.39 -8.38 7.37
N PRO A 70 -9.77 -7.83 8.54
CA PRO A 70 -10.54 -8.56 9.57
C PRO A 70 -11.76 -9.32 9.06
N ASP A 71 -12.59 -8.68 8.23
CA ASP A 71 -13.88 -9.25 7.81
C ASP A 71 -13.81 -10.02 6.47
N GLY A 72 -12.61 -10.14 5.87
CA GLY A 72 -12.45 -10.68 4.52
C GLY A 72 -11.28 -11.63 4.34
N GLY A 73 -10.41 -11.77 5.35
CA GLY A 73 -9.17 -12.53 5.19
C GLY A 73 -8.33 -11.99 4.02
N VAL A 74 -7.55 -12.87 3.40
CA VAL A 74 -6.75 -12.55 2.22
C VAL A 74 -7.60 -12.58 0.95
N HIS A 75 -7.74 -11.43 0.28
CA HIS A 75 -8.60 -11.30 -0.89
C HIS A 75 -8.08 -10.24 -1.87
N ILE A 76 -8.73 -10.15 -3.04
CA ILE A 76 -8.45 -9.15 -4.07
C ILE A 76 -9.48 -8.04 -3.98
N GLN A 77 -9.01 -6.79 -4.02
CA GLN A 77 -9.86 -5.61 -3.90
C GLN A 77 -9.49 -4.51 -4.89
N SER A 78 -10.40 -3.55 -5.09
CA SER A 78 -10.10 -2.29 -5.76
C SER A 78 -9.12 -1.45 -4.95
N LEU A 79 -8.21 -0.75 -5.64
CA LEU A 79 -7.32 0.23 -5.02
C LEU A 79 -8.07 1.37 -4.31
N ASP A 80 -9.33 1.64 -4.69
CA ASP A 80 -10.17 2.68 -4.06
C ASP A 80 -10.23 2.55 -2.53
N VAL A 81 -10.24 1.32 -2.03
CA VAL A 81 -10.37 1.03 -0.58
C VAL A 81 -9.21 1.62 0.22
N LEU A 82 -7.99 1.63 -0.32
CA LEU A 82 -6.84 2.27 0.35
C LEU A 82 -6.96 3.79 0.40
N TYR A 83 -7.53 4.40 -0.65
CA TYR A 83 -7.68 5.86 -0.73
C TYR A 83 -8.79 6.40 0.16
N VAL A 84 -9.87 5.62 0.37
CA VAL A 84 -10.87 5.93 1.41
C VAL A 84 -10.22 6.00 2.79
N GLY A 85 -9.18 5.20 3.00
CA GLY A 85 -8.45 5.08 4.26
C GLY A 85 -7.26 6.02 4.48
N GLN A 86 -7.09 7.09 3.70
CA GLN A 86 -5.89 7.97 3.73
C GLN A 86 -4.61 7.29 3.21
N PHE A 87 -4.61 6.94 1.92
CA PHE A 87 -3.43 6.44 1.21
C PHE A 87 -2.22 7.37 1.42
N MET A 88 -1.07 6.79 1.78
CA MET A 88 0.16 7.53 2.05
C MET A 88 1.23 7.34 0.98
N GLY A 89 1.23 6.22 0.28
CA GLY A 89 2.22 5.96 -0.77
C GLY A 89 2.48 4.49 -1.04
N ALA A 90 3.50 4.25 -1.84
CA ALA A 90 3.98 2.94 -2.23
C ALA A 90 5.47 2.73 -1.86
N LYS A 91 5.84 1.49 -1.55
CA LYS A 91 7.23 1.06 -1.34
C LYS A 91 7.53 -0.21 -2.13
N THR A 92 8.78 -0.34 -2.53
CA THR A 92 9.29 -1.51 -3.23
C THR A 92 10.69 -1.84 -2.75
N ALA A 93 11.08 -3.12 -2.82
CA ALA A 93 12.42 -3.51 -2.40
C ALA A 93 13.43 -2.94 -3.41
N PRO A 94 14.59 -2.43 -2.94
CA PRO A 94 15.60 -1.88 -3.82
C PRO A 94 16.08 -2.96 -4.79
N ALA A 95 16.21 -2.59 -6.07
CA ALA A 95 16.66 -3.47 -7.15
C ALA A 95 15.85 -4.79 -7.30
N ILE A 96 14.57 -4.80 -6.91
CA ILE A 96 13.71 -5.97 -7.14
C ILE A 96 13.57 -6.26 -8.64
N SER A 97 13.87 -7.50 -9.04
CA SER A 97 13.74 -7.93 -10.43
C SER A 97 12.28 -8.23 -10.80
N ALA A 98 11.97 -8.20 -12.09
CA ALA A 98 10.66 -8.62 -12.59
C ALA A 98 10.31 -10.08 -12.21
N ALA A 99 11.30 -10.98 -12.11
CA ALA A 99 11.09 -12.35 -11.68
C ALA A 99 10.73 -12.42 -10.18
N GLN A 100 11.37 -11.62 -9.34
CA GLN A 100 11.03 -11.53 -7.92
C GLN A 100 9.66 -10.89 -7.70
N ARG A 101 9.31 -9.83 -8.44
CA ARG A 101 7.95 -9.25 -8.42
C ARG A 101 6.87 -10.28 -8.74
N ARG A 102 7.14 -11.21 -9.68
CA ARG A 102 6.23 -12.33 -9.96
C ARG A 102 6.09 -13.26 -8.75
N LYS A 103 7.20 -13.65 -8.12
CA LYS A 103 7.19 -14.48 -6.90
C LYS A 103 6.40 -13.85 -5.75
N VAL A 104 6.55 -12.54 -5.53
CA VAL A 104 5.76 -11.80 -4.51
C VAL A 104 4.27 -12.00 -4.74
N ILE A 105 3.82 -11.79 -5.98
CA ILE A 105 2.41 -11.92 -6.33
C ILE A 105 1.94 -13.37 -6.35
N GLU A 106 2.74 -14.30 -6.86
CA GLU A 106 2.45 -15.74 -6.80
C GLU A 106 2.24 -16.20 -5.35
N SER A 107 3.08 -15.74 -4.42
CA SER A 107 2.90 -16.00 -2.99
C SER A 107 1.55 -15.49 -2.48
N ALA A 108 1.20 -14.23 -2.80
CA ALA A 108 -0.07 -13.65 -2.39
C ALA A 108 -1.28 -14.41 -2.94
N PHE A 109 -1.22 -14.88 -4.20
CA PHE A 109 -2.27 -15.71 -4.80
C PHE A 109 -2.48 -17.04 -4.07
N MET A 110 -1.40 -17.67 -3.61
CA MET A 110 -1.48 -18.93 -2.86
C MET A 110 -2.14 -18.77 -1.47
N LYS A 111 -2.31 -17.53 -0.99
CA LYS A 111 -2.93 -17.22 0.30
C LYS A 111 -4.37 -16.77 0.20
N LEU A 112 -4.93 -16.60 -1.01
CA LEU A 112 -6.32 -16.15 -1.16
C LEU A 112 -7.28 -17.10 -0.42
N GLY A 113 -8.14 -16.52 0.41
CA GLY A 113 -9.08 -17.25 1.26
C GLY A 113 -8.54 -17.60 2.66
N ASP A 114 -7.26 -17.40 2.93
CA ASP A 114 -6.70 -17.51 4.29
C ASP A 114 -7.30 -16.43 5.22
N GLU A 115 -7.39 -16.72 6.51
CA GLU A 115 -8.05 -15.87 7.50
C GLU A 115 -7.19 -14.68 7.93
N PHE A 116 -7.83 -13.65 8.50
CA PHE A 116 -7.11 -12.53 9.09
C PHE A 116 -6.75 -12.80 10.55
N VAL A 117 -5.57 -12.34 10.96
CA VAL A 117 -5.15 -12.28 12.37
C VAL A 117 -4.65 -10.89 12.71
N SER A 118 -4.96 -10.39 13.92
CA SER A 118 -4.28 -9.23 14.50
C SER A 118 -3.23 -9.68 15.52
N LEU A 119 -2.12 -8.93 15.62
CA LEU A 119 -1.08 -9.18 16.62
C LEU A 119 -1.67 -9.21 18.05
N GLU A 120 -2.64 -8.34 18.32
CA GLU A 120 -3.34 -8.26 19.61
C GLU A 120 -4.12 -9.53 19.94
N SER A 121 -4.62 -10.25 18.93
CA SER A 121 -5.48 -11.43 19.11
C SER A 121 -4.70 -12.74 19.33
N LEU A 122 -3.62 -12.98 18.59
CA LEU A 122 -2.88 -14.25 18.62
C LEU A 122 -1.40 -14.10 19.00
N GLY A 123 -0.93 -12.90 19.33
CA GLY A 123 0.49 -12.65 19.62
C GLY A 123 1.42 -12.84 18.41
N THR A 124 0.85 -12.99 17.20
CA THR A 124 1.59 -13.13 15.94
C THR A 124 0.89 -12.39 14.81
N ASP A 125 1.68 -11.95 13.83
CA ASP A 125 1.26 -11.28 12.60
C ASP A 125 1.14 -12.25 11.41
N LYS A 126 1.66 -13.49 11.57
CA LYS A 126 1.71 -14.58 10.58
C LYS A 126 1.44 -15.92 11.27
N GLY A 127 0.68 -16.80 10.62
CA GLY A 127 0.45 -18.16 11.09
C GLY A 127 0.01 -19.10 9.97
N PRO A 128 -0.16 -20.40 10.24
CA PRO A 128 -0.71 -21.33 9.26
C PRO A 128 -2.10 -20.87 8.83
N HIS A 129 -2.24 -20.49 7.55
CA HIS A 129 -3.49 -19.97 6.98
C HIS A 129 -4.08 -18.72 7.66
N THR A 130 -3.25 -17.94 8.35
CA THR A 130 -3.69 -16.71 9.03
C THR A 130 -2.70 -15.58 8.79
N TRP A 131 -3.17 -14.41 8.36
CA TRP A 131 -2.32 -13.28 8.02
C TRP A 131 -2.88 -11.94 8.52
N SER A 132 -2.04 -11.15 9.17
CA SER A 132 -2.29 -9.71 9.27
C SER A 132 -1.99 -9.03 7.92
N CYS A 133 -2.45 -7.80 7.73
CA CYS A 133 -2.14 -7.02 6.53
C CYS A 133 -0.63 -6.88 6.32
N VAL A 134 0.10 -6.55 7.39
CA VAL A 134 1.57 -6.47 7.43
C VAL A 134 2.20 -7.84 7.18
N GLY A 135 1.78 -8.86 7.93
CA GLY A 135 2.37 -10.19 7.88
C GLY A 135 2.22 -10.86 6.50
N LEU A 136 1.11 -10.61 5.81
CA LEU A 136 0.92 -11.03 4.41
C LEU A 136 2.00 -10.42 3.50
N THR A 137 2.19 -9.09 3.57
CA THR A 137 3.14 -8.40 2.69
C THR A 137 4.58 -8.86 2.95
N GLU A 138 4.98 -8.97 4.21
CA GLU A 138 6.30 -9.47 4.59
C GLU A 138 6.53 -10.90 4.08
N HIS A 139 5.57 -11.80 4.29
CA HIS A 139 5.69 -13.19 3.83
C HIS A 139 5.87 -13.30 2.31
N CYS A 140 5.18 -12.46 1.55
CA CYS A 140 5.31 -12.45 0.09
C CYS A 140 6.72 -12.01 -0.36
N TYR A 141 7.33 -11.05 0.34
CA TYR A 141 8.70 -10.64 0.09
C TYR A 141 9.73 -11.68 0.56
N GLU A 142 9.51 -12.34 1.70
CA GLU A 142 10.27 -13.51 2.18
C GLU A 142 10.32 -14.61 1.13
N TYR A 143 9.16 -14.96 0.58
CA TYR A 143 9.04 -15.96 -0.48
C TYR A 143 9.83 -15.59 -1.75
N ALA A 144 9.94 -14.29 -2.04
CA ALA A 144 10.73 -13.78 -3.18
C ALA A 144 12.23 -13.70 -2.91
N GLY A 145 12.70 -14.10 -1.72
CA GLY A 145 14.10 -14.12 -1.32
C GLY A 145 14.60 -12.81 -0.70
N PHE A 146 13.70 -11.95 -0.22
CA PHE A 146 14.05 -10.79 0.59
C PHE A 146 13.88 -11.13 2.07
N GLU A 147 14.73 -10.62 2.95
CA GLU A 147 14.45 -10.66 4.38
C GLU A 147 13.87 -9.30 4.78
N PRO A 148 12.53 -9.14 4.83
CA PRO A 148 11.94 -7.95 5.43
C PRO A 148 12.34 -7.98 6.91
N VAL A 149 13.12 -6.99 7.31
CA VAL A 149 13.55 -6.89 8.69
C VAL A 149 12.35 -6.43 9.51
N ARG A 150 11.95 -7.23 10.50
CA ARG A 150 10.87 -6.82 11.40
C ARG A 150 11.27 -5.54 12.16
N TRP A 151 10.35 -4.59 12.22
CA TRP A 151 10.53 -3.29 12.88
C TRP A 151 10.93 -3.42 14.37
N ASP A 152 10.44 -4.46 15.06
CA ASP A 152 10.72 -4.74 16.48
C ASP A 152 12.17 -5.16 16.79
N ARG A 153 13.01 -5.40 15.76
CA ARG A 153 14.36 -5.96 15.90
C ARG A 153 15.47 -5.14 15.26
N VAL A 154 15.20 -3.91 14.83
CA VAL A 154 16.22 -3.03 14.23
C VAL A 154 16.99 -2.27 15.33
N PRO A 155 18.30 -2.51 15.54
CA PRO A 155 19.12 -1.59 16.32
C PRO A 155 19.14 -0.26 15.56
N SER A 156 18.72 0.81 16.22
CA SER A 156 18.28 2.08 15.64
C SER A 156 19.33 2.87 14.81
N GLN A 157 20.49 2.31 14.46
CA GLN A 157 21.63 3.07 13.91
C GLN A 157 22.35 2.44 12.71
N ASP A 158 21.91 1.30 12.17
CA ASP A 158 22.59 0.72 10.99
C ASP A 158 21.95 1.22 9.67
N PRO A 159 22.71 1.91 8.79
CA PRO A 159 22.21 2.43 7.52
C PRO A 159 21.76 1.34 6.55
N LYS A 160 22.21 0.08 6.70
CA LYS A 160 21.66 -1.05 5.93
C LYS A 160 20.22 -1.40 6.30
N TYR A 161 19.65 -0.79 7.34
CA TYR A 161 18.26 -0.99 7.77
C TYR A 161 17.46 0.32 7.75
N GLU A 162 18.03 1.39 7.20
CA GLU A 162 17.35 2.68 7.03
C GLU A 162 16.17 2.57 6.06
N TYR A 163 16.24 1.63 5.10
CA TYR A 163 15.08 1.31 4.25
C TYR A 163 13.93 0.71 5.06
N VAL A 164 14.19 -0.06 6.12
CA VAL A 164 13.21 -0.78 6.95
C VAL A 164 12.41 0.14 7.85
N LYS A 165 13.02 1.28 8.25
CA LYS A 165 12.49 2.17 9.28
C LYS A 165 11.17 2.89 8.97
N GLY A 166 10.51 2.54 7.88
CA GLY A 166 9.18 3.06 7.58
C GLY A 166 8.34 2.15 6.70
N TRP A 167 8.61 0.83 6.66
CA TRP A 167 7.84 -0.04 5.76
C TRP A 167 6.41 -0.28 6.22
N LEU A 168 6.10 -0.14 7.52
CA LEU A 168 4.82 -0.64 8.04
C LEU A 168 4.10 0.29 9.05
N CYS A 169 4.71 1.37 9.52
CA CYS A 169 4.07 2.41 10.35
C CYS A 169 5.09 3.52 10.68
N PRO A 170 4.91 4.80 10.34
CA PRO A 170 5.70 5.87 10.94
C PRO A 170 5.25 6.12 12.39
N GLU A 171 6.15 5.87 13.34
CA GLU A 171 6.08 6.29 14.76
C GLU A 171 4.87 5.79 15.59
N ARG A 172 4.97 4.56 16.12
CA ARG A 172 4.69 4.38 17.56
C ARG A 172 6.03 4.32 18.27
N GLN A 173 6.42 5.44 18.90
CA GLN A 173 7.37 5.39 20.01
C GLN A 173 6.77 4.43 21.04
N TYR A 174 7.30 3.21 21.12
CA TYR A 174 7.17 2.46 22.36
C TYR A 174 8.00 3.23 23.38
N ASP A 175 7.33 3.98 24.25
CA ASP A 175 7.94 4.40 25.50
C ASP A 175 8.41 3.12 26.20
N SER A 176 9.73 2.99 26.33
CA SER A 176 10.42 1.88 26.97
C SER A 176 10.14 1.77 28.47
N GLU A 177 9.09 2.43 28.98
CA GLU A 177 8.78 2.54 30.40
C GLU A 177 7.72 1.56 30.90
N ASN A 178 7.07 0.76 30.03
CA ASN A 178 6.00 -0.15 30.43
C ASN A 178 6.24 -1.63 30.07
N LEU A 179 7.46 -2.13 30.29
CA LEU A 179 7.69 -3.56 30.45
C LEU A 179 8.00 -3.83 31.94
N VAL A 180 6.95 -4.15 32.69
CA VAL A 180 7.01 -4.76 34.04
C VAL A 180 7.01 -6.27 33.88
#